data_AF-A0A3S0YNR2-F1
#
_entry.id   AF-A0A3S0YNR2-F1
#
_cell.length_a   1.000
_cell.length_b   1.000
_cell.length_c   1.000
_cell.angle_alpha   90.00
_cell.angle_beta   90.00
_cell.angle_gamma   90.00
#
_symmetry.space_group_name_H-M   'P 1'
#
loop_
_entity.id
_entity.type
_entity.pdbx_description
1 polymer ?
#
loop_
_entity_poly.entity_id
_entity_poly.type
_entity_poly.pdbx_seq_one_letter_code
_entity_poly.pdbx_strand_id
1 'polypeptide(L)'
;MPDQTPDTVNPHDLQRVLAELQDAHPELDTLAALVLLALCELPPNEKGISSALLARRLDIEHALIRRACAELEEADWVSTQPAGGASPALRVALIKPPLG
;
A
#
# COMPACT_ATOMS: atom_id res chain seq x y z
N MET A 1 -29.14 14.26 -16.78
CA MET A 1 -28.25 13.12 -16.51
C MET A 1 -26.86 13.70 -16.28
N PRO A 2 -26.20 13.50 -15.12
CA PRO A 2 -24.84 13.99 -14.97
C PRO A 2 -23.87 12.97 -15.55
N ASP A 3 -22.96 13.51 -16.34
CA ASP A 3 -21.79 12.91 -16.98
C ASP A 3 -20.82 12.42 -15.89
N GLN A 4 -20.76 11.11 -15.64
CA GLN A 4 -19.78 10.52 -14.74
C GLN A 4 -18.47 10.32 -15.50
N THR A 5 -17.57 11.30 -15.44
CA THR A 5 -16.15 11.08 -15.76
C THR A 5 -15.57 10.12 -14.71
N PRO A 6 -15.08 8.93 -15.08
CA PRO A 6 -14.40 8.05 -14.14
C PRO A 6 -12.96 8.55 -13.93
N ASP A 7 -12.35 8.14 -12.82
CA ASP A 7 -10.89 8.13 -12.61
C ASP A 7 -10.19 9.42 -12.15
N THR A 8 -10.74 10.11 -11.15
CA THR A 8 -9.87 10.81 -10.19
C THR A 8 -10.29 10.36 -8.80
N VAL A 9 -9.46 9.53 -8.15
CA VAL A 9 -9.64 9.17 -6.74
C VAL A 9 -9.82 10.47 -5.96
N ASN A 10 -11.02 10.68 -5.44
CA ASN A 10 -11.34 11.92 -4.75
C ASN A 10 -10.47 11.94 -3.47
N PRO A 11 -9.68 12.99 -3.21
CA PRO A 11 -8.85 13.04 -2.01
C PRO A 11 -9.65 12.87 -0.70
N HIS A 12 -10.94 13.25 -0.72
CA HIS A 12 -11.86 13.00 0.38
C HIS A 12 -12.18 11.50 0.59
N ASP A 13 -12.21 10.71 -0.47
CA ASP A 13 -12.42 9.26 -0.36
C ASP A 13 -11.17 8.60 0.24
N LEU A 14 -9.96 9.01 -0.16
CA LEU A 14 -8.72 8.50 0.44
C LEU A 14 -8.62 8.85 1.93
N GLN A 15 -8.92 10.10 2.30
CA GLN A 15 -8.90 10.52 3.71
C GLN A 15 -9.91 9.74 4.55
N ARG A 16 -11.12 9.49 4.03
CA ARG A 16 -12.14 8.69 4.71
C ARG A 16 -11.66 7.25 4.89
N VAL A 17 -11.19 6.62 3.82
CA VAL A 17 -10.73 5.22 3.82
C VAL A 17 -9.53 5.04 4.74
N LEU A 18 -8.60 6.00 4.77
CA LEU A 18 -7.47 6.00 5.69
C LEU A 18 -7.94 6.12 7.15
N ALA A 19 -8.87 7.03 7.43
CA ALA A 19 -9.41 7.20 8.77
C ALA A 19 -10.15 5.95 9.26
N GLU A 20 -10.96 5.32 8.39
CA GLU A 20 -11.63 4.05 8.67
C GLU A 20 -10.63 2.93 8.97
N LEU A 21 -9.56 2.82 8.17
CA LEU A 21 -8.51 1.83 8.37
C LEU A 21 -7.76 2.06 9.70
N GLN A 22 -7.45 3.31 10.03
CA GLN A 22 -6.76 3.66 11.28
C GLN A 22 -7.64 3.52 12.52
N ASP A 23 -8.95 3.72 12.40
CA ASP A 23 -9.90 3.47 13.49
C ASP A 23 -10.05 1.96 13.76
N ALA A 24 -10.10 1.15 12.70
CA ALA A 24 -10.15 -0.31 12.80
C ALA A 24 -8.83 -0.93 13.29
N HIS A 25 -7.69 -0.32 12.92
CA HIS A 25 -6.34 -0.81 13.21
C HIS A 25 -5.45 0.33 13.74
N PRO A 26 -5.68 0.80 14.98
CA PRO A 26 -4.91 1.90 15.58
C PRO A 26 -3.44 1.55 15.81
N GLU A 27 -3.09 0.26 15.75
CA GLU A 27 -1.71 -0.23 15.79
C GLU A 27 -0.92 0.02 14.49
N LEU A 28 -1.60 0.27 13.37
CA LEU A 28 -0.95 0.55 12.09
C LEU A 28 -0.45 1.99 12.03
N ASP A 29 0.84 2.14 11.71
CA ASP A 29 1.41 3.44 11.38
C ASP A 29 0.69 4.07 10.17
N THR A 30 0.64 5.40 10.13
CA THR A 30 -0.03 6.14 9.04
C THR A 30 0.58 5.80 7.68
N LEU A 31 1.91 5.65 7.60
CA LEU A 31 2.58 5.26 6.37
C LEU A 31 2.27 3.82 5.99
N ALA A 32 2.23 2.91 6.98
CA ALA A 32 1.86 1.51 6.75
C ALA A 32 0.44 1.39 6.17
N ALA A 33 -0.51 2.13 6.75
CA ALA A 33 -1.88 2.21 6.24
C ALA A 33 -1.94 2.76 4.81
N LEU A 34 -1.22 3.85 4.51
CA LEU A 34 -1.13 4.40 3.14
C LEU A 34 -0.52 3.41 2.14
N VAL A 35 0.50 2.65 2.54
CA VAL A 35 1.12 1.61 1.70
C VAL A 35 0.13 0.49 1.40
N LEU A 36 -0.68 0.06 2.37
CA LEU A 36 -1.74 -0.92 2.15
C LEU A 36 -2.78 -0.44 1.15
N LEU A 37 -3.24 0.80 1.30
CA LEU A 37 -4.22 1.38 0.38
C LEU A 37 -3.66 1.48 -1.04
N ALA A 38 -2.41 1.94 -1.19
CA ALA A 38 -1.74 1.99 -2.49
C ALA A 38 -1.55 0.60 -3.13
N LEU A 39 -1.36 -0.45 -2.32
CA LEU A 39 -1.32 -1.82 -2.83
C LEU A 39 -2.68 -2.29 -3.35
N CYS A 40 -3.78 -1.89 -2.71
CA CYS A 40 -5.14 -2.24 -3.14
C CYS A 40 -5.57 -1.54 -4.43
N GLU A 41 -5.06 -0.32 -4.69
CA GLU A 41 -5.33 0.39 -5.95
C GLU A 41 -4.57 -0.18 -7.14
N LEU A 42 -3.51 -0.96 -6.90
CA LEU A 42 -2.72 -1.58 -7.95
C LEU A 42 -3.33 -2.93 -8.35
N PRO A 43 -3.32 -3.26 -9.66
CA PRO A 43 -3.82 -4.55 -10.11
C PRO A 43 -3.01 -5.68 -9.45
N PRO A 44 -3.67 -6.79 -9.04
CA PRO A 44 -3.00 -7.91 -8.43
C PRO A 44 -1.91 -8.44 -9.37
N ASN A 45 -0.73 -8.68 -8.80
CA ASN A 45 0.43 -9.18 -9.53
C ASN A 45 0.93 -10.46 -8.86
N GLU A 46 1.02 -11.54 -9.62
CA GLU A 46 1.50 -12.85 -9.14
C GLU A 46 2.91 -12.77 -8.52
N LYS A 47 3.72 -11.81 -8.96
CA LYS A 47 5.09 -11.60 -8.45
C LYS A 47 5.17 -10.56 -7.34
N GLY A 48 4.05 -9.98 -6.92
CA GLY A 48 3.99 -8.85 -6.00
C GLY A 48 4.42 -7.51 -6.62
N ILE A 49 3.97 -6.44 -5.98
CA ILE A 49 4.26 -5.05 -6.34
C ILE A 49 5.65 -4.68 -5.80
N SER A 50 6.44 -3.96 -6.61
CA SER A 50 7.76 -3.54 -6.16
C SER A 50 7.67 -2.38 -5.15
N SER A 51 8.40 -2.44 -4.04
CA SER A 51 8.47 -1.33 -3.08
C SER A 51 9.07 -0.05 -3.67
N ALA A 52 9.89 -0.15 -4.71
CA ALA A 52 10.38 1.01 -5.47
C ALA A 52 9.27 1.66 -6.32
N LEU A 53 8.30 0.88 -6.79
CA LEU A 53 7.12 1.42 -7.48
C LEU A 53 6.21 2.16 -6.50
N LEU A 54 5.98 1.58 -5.32
CA LEU A 54 5.19 2.23 -4.25
C LEU A 54 5.81 3.56 -3.83
N ALA A 55 7.13 3.60 -3.60
CA ALA A 55 7.87 4.82 -3.31
C ALA A 55 7.64 5.92 -4.36
N ARG A 56 7.72 5.56 -5.65
CA ARG A 56 7.50 6.51 -6.75
C ARG A 56 6.05 6.98 -6.87
N ARG A 57 5.07 6.13 -6.54
CA ARG A 57 3.66 6.51 -6.63
C ARG A 57 3.22 7.41 -5.48
N LEU A 58 3.72 7.13 -4.29
CA LEU A 58 3.41 7.89 -3.08
C LEU A 58 4.28 9.15 -2.95
N ASP A 59 5.32 9.29 -3.78
CA ASP A 59 6.34 10.34 -3.65
C ASP A 59 7.00 10.33 -2.26
N ILE A 60 7.35 9.12 -1.79
CA ILE A 60 7.93 8.87 -0.46
C ILE A 60 9.25 8.10 -0.61
N GLU A 61 10.21 8.42 0.25
CA GLU A 61 11.52 7.77 0.31
C GLU A 61 11.42 6.24 0.38
N HIS A 62 12.23 5.57 -0.43
CA HIS A 62 12.18 4.10 -0.54
C HIS A 62 12.50 3.40 0.78
N ALA A 63 13.38 3.97 1.60
CA ALA A 63 13.70 3.45 2.92
C ALA A 63 12.48 3.43 3.86
N LEU A 64 11.63 4.47 3.81
CA LEU A 64 10.42 4.57 4.61
C LEU A 64 9.38 3.55 4.14
N ILE A 65 9.19 3.41 2.83
CA ILE A 65 8.29 2.39 2.26
C ILE A 65 8.77 1.00 2.64
N ARG A 66 10.07 0.71 2.56
CA ARG A 66 10.62 -0.59 2.93
C ARG A 66 10.39 -0.90 4.40
N ARG A 67 10.53 0.08 5.29
CA ARG A 67 10.21 -0.05 6.71
C ARG A 67 8.72 -0.33 6.91
N ALA A 68 7.84 0.45 6.28
CA ALA A 68 6.40 0.24 6.34
C ALA A 68 6.00 -1.16 5.85
N CYS A 69 6.60 -1.66 4.76
CA CYS A 69 6.38 -3.03 4.30
C CYS A 69 6.82 -4.09 5.31
N ALA A 70 7.90 -3.85 6.08
CA ALA A 70 8.33 -4.76 7.13
C ALA A 70 7.33 -4.78 8.31
N GLU A 71 6.86 -3.61 8.74
CA GLU A 71 5.83 -3.50 9.79
C GLU A 71 4.52 -4.19 9.37
N LEU A 72 4.13 -4.04 8.09
CA LEU A 72 2.96 -4.71 7.53
C LEU A 72 3.12 -6.24 7.42
N GLU A 73 4.33 -6.71 7.15
CA GLU A 73 4.63 -8.15 7.10
C GLU A 73 4.62 -8.76 8.51
N GLU A 74 5.20 -8.07 9.49
CA GLU A 74 5.15 -8.47 10.90
C GLU A 74 3.71 -8.56 11.44
N ALA A 75 2.81 -7.73 10.91
CA ALA A 75 1.39 -7.73 11.26
C ALA A 75 0.51 -8.59 10.31
N ASP A 76 1.12 -9.47 9.51
CA ASP A 76 0.45 -10.43 8.61
C ASP A 76 -0.51 -9.78 7.58
N TRP A 77 -0.26 -8.54 7.18
CA TRP A 77 -1.04 -7.87 6.13
C TRP A 77 -0.51 -8.16 4.73
N VAL A 78 0.82 -8.24 4.61
CA VAL A 78 1.52 -8.46 3.34
C VAL A 78 2.59 -9.53 3.49
N SER A 79 2.95 -10.16 2.38
CA SER A 79 4.16 -10.97 2.28
C SER A 79 5.20 -10.20 1.48
N THR A 80 6.43 -10.13 1.98
CA THR A 80 7.54 -9.54 1.25
C THR A 80 8.53 -10.60 0.76
N GLN A 81 9.08 -10.36 -0.44
CA GLN A 81 10.18 -11.16 -0.98
C GLN A 81 11.23 -10.22 -1.57
N PRO A 82 12.52 -10.57 -1.53
CA PRO A 82 13.54 -9.82 -2.26
C PRO A 82 13.21 -9.75 -3.75
N ALA A 83 13.31 -8.57 -4.37
CA ALA A 83 13.04 -8.43 -5.81
C ALA A 83 14.08 -9.12 -6.72
N GLY A 84 15.20 -9.57 -6.16
CA GLY A 84 16.29 -10.26 -6.84
C GLY A 84 17.39 -9.31 -7.37
N GLY A 85 18.58 -9.87 -7.59
CA GLY A 85 19.76 -9.13 -8.06
C GLY A 85 20.41 -8.25 -6.98
N ALA A 86 21.06 -7.16 -7.39
CA ALA A 86 21.68 -6.18 -6.49
C ALA A 86 20.72 -5.09 -5.97
N SER A 87 19.40 -5.23 -6.23
CA SER A 87 18.41 -4.22 -5.87
C SER A 87 17.96 -4.36 -4.42
N PRO A 88 17.91 -3.28 -3.63
CA PRO A 88 17.35 -3.30 -2.28
C PRO A 88 15.82 -3.37 -2.24
N ALA A 89 15.15 -3.39 -3.40
CA ALA A 89 13.70 -3.41 -3.49
C ALA A 89 13.10 -4.76 -3.05
N LEU A 90 11.90 -4.68 -2.51
CA LEU A 90 11.06 -5.82 -2.15
C LEU A 90 9.96 -5.98 -3.19
N ARG A 91 9.47 -7.21 -3.34
CA ARG A 91 8.17 -7.56 -3.88
C ARG A 91 7.23 -7.67 -2.71
N VAL A 92 6.07 -7.04 -2.81
CA VAL A 92 5.07 -6.95 -1.75
C VAL A 92 3.76 -7.47 -2.31
N ALA A 93 3.20 -8.49 -1.68
CA ALA A 93 1.93 -9.08 -2.05
C ALA A 93 0.95 -8.97 -0.87
N LEU A 94 -0.28 -8.53 -1.15
CA LEU A 94 -1.35 -8.51 -0.15
C LEU A 94 -1.70 -9.95 0.26
N ILE A 95 -1.75 -10.21 1.57
CA ILE A 95 -2.22 -11.49 2.13
C ILE A 95 -3.72 -11.38 2.44
N LYS A 96 -4.14 -10.25 3.01
CA LYS A 96 -5.54 -9.94 3.35
C LYS A 96 -5.91 -8.52 2.92
N PRO A 97 -7.18 -8.27 2.55
CA PRO A 97 -7.65 -6.92 2.26
C PRO A 97 -7.64 -6.06 3.53
N PRO A 98 -7.31 -4.75 3.44
CA PRO A 98 -7.30 -3.83 4.57
C PRO A 98 -8.70 -3.49 5.08
N LEU A 99 -9.71 -3.60 4.21
CA LEU A 99 -11.12 -3.37 4.53
C LEU A 99 -11.91 -4.56 3.96
N GLY A 100 -12.44 -5.40 4.84
CA GLY A 100 -13.17 -6.63 4.52
C GLY A 100 -14.16 -6.97 5.63
#